data_AF-D5EIK9-F1
#
_entry.id   AF-D5EIK9-F1
#
_cell.length_a   1.000
_cell.length_b   1.000
_cell.length_c   1.000
_cell.angle_alpha   90.00
_cell.angle_beta   90.00
_cell.angle_gamma   90.00
#
_symmetry.space_group_name_H-M   'P 1'
#
loop_
_entity.id
_entity.type
_entity.pdbx_description
1 polymer ?
#
loop_
_entity_poly.entity_id
_entity_poly.type
_entity_poly.pdbx_seq_one_letter_code
_entity_poly.pdbx_strand_id
1 'polypeptide(L)'
;MSKPLIALLVTSLVLLSSWILLREQVIPANESITTHPAKTNQSVAAAARAPTASSPTTLQAQQYTELEQQILQLIHSPRPDGELQWDQLETAIRQALSINCAQTLSLLASLEQTGMNHYLIRGYIVEHFEADGDWDEALSLLPTVQPSATLATPLFGELIERKAEESPNAALNWVQQHAELHGSENAAYLLGRAMGSAETPNDYLSGIHNKSIPSTLRANLLKGLAIEWIRQDFDSAVEYFSQAPVGPEYDGAIYEVIGEIRQHDGANTLSWAMLIQDPGLRRSAIIEAAHSWKAQDQIQYAAWKAQTDLPTDIQGDLP
;
A
#
# COMPACT_ATOMS: atom_id res chain seq x y z
N MET A 1 -7.09 -41.83 -20.51
CA MET A 1 -7.90 -40.61 -20.67
C MET A 1 -7.63 -39.69 -19.49
N SER A 2 -7.11 -38.50 -19.81
CA SER A 2 -7.09 -37.21 -19.09
C SER A 2 -7.68 -37.08 -17.67
N LYS A 3 -6.80 -36.92 -16.65
CA LYS A 3 -6.55 -35.74 -15.75
C LYS A 3 -7.67 -34.67 -15.56
N PRO A 4 -7.62 -33.76 -14.52
CA PRO A 4 -6.83 -33.73 -13.26
C PRO A 4 -7.51 -32.97 -12.05
N LEU A 5 -6.68 -32.59 -11.04
CA LEU A 5 -6.78 -31.43 -10.14
C LEU A 5 -7.71 -31.51 -8.91
N ILE A 6 -7.13 -31.81 -7.74
CA ILE A 6 -7.32 -31.16 -6.42
C ILE A 6 -6.36 -31.91 -5.48
N ALA A 7 -5.19 -31.33 -5.21
CA ALA A 7 -4.30 -31.62 -4.06
C ALA A 7 -2.88 -31.08 -4.34
N LEU A 8 -2.72 -29.76 -4.55
CA LEU A 8 -1.40 -29.12 -4.62
C LEU A 8 -1.53 -27.60 -4.35
N LEU A 9 -2.16 -27.22 -3.24
CA LEU A 9 -2.32 -25.82 -2.85
C LEU A 9 -2.15 -25.56 -1.34
N VAL A 10 -1.46 -26.46 -0.60
CA VAL A 10 -1.21 -26.26 0.85
C VAL A 10 0.27 -26.43 1.25
N THR A 11 1.19 -26.68 0.31
CA THR A 11 2.61 -26.94 0.63
C THR A 11 3.57 -25.77 0.35
N SER A 12 3.07 -24.55 0.14
CA SER A 12 3.94 -23.37 -0.09
C SER A 12 3.95 -22.36 1.06
N LEU A 13 3.30 -22.65 2.20
CA LEU A 13 3.27 -21.76 3.38
C LEU A 13 4.08 -22.26 4.59
N VAL A 14 4.86 -23.35 4.47
CA VAL A 14 5.58 -23.99 5.61
C VAL A 14 7.11 -23.97 5.46
N LEU A 15 7.65 -23.45 4.34
CA LEU A 15 9.11 -23.38 4.14
C LEU A 15 9.75 -22.03 4.48
N LEU A 16 8.97 -20.98 4.82
CA LEU A 16 9.53 -19.71 5.33
C LEU A 16 9.59 -19.61 6.86
N SER A 17 8.87 -20.45 7.63
CA SER A 17 8.88 -20.38 9.10
C SER A 17 10.01 -21.19 9.77
N SER A 18 10.76 -21.98 9.01
CA SER A 18 11.84 -22.83 9.57
C SER A 18 13.23 -22.18 9.55
N TRP A 19 13.37 -20.97 8.99
CA TRP A 19 14.67 -20.27 8.91
C TRP A 19 14.88 -19.21 10.01
N ILE A 20 13.80 -18.78 10.67
CA ILE A 20 13.83 -17.78 11.76
C ILE A 20 14.11 -18.43 13.13
N LEU A 21 13.78 -19.70 13.33
CA LEU A 21 13.94 -20.39 14.61
C LEU A 21 15.36 -20.95 14.89
N LEU A 22 16.29 -20.90 13.93
CA LEU A 22 17.64 -21.45 14.12
C LEU A 22 18.69 -20.42 14.58
N ARG A 23 18.35 -19.13 14.68
CA ARG A 23 19.31 -18.06 15.03
C ARG A 23 19.31 -17.67 16.52
N GLU A 24 18.37 -18.15 17.33
CA GLU A 24 18.21 -17.72 18.73
C GLU A 24 18.88 -18.61 19.79
N GLN A 25 19.59 -19.68 19.43
CA GLN A 25 20.17 -20.59 20.43
C GLN A 25 21.69 -20.45 20.63
N VAL A 26 22.19 -19.26 20.98
CA VAL A 26 23.47 -19.17 21.73
C VAL A 26 23.53 -17.88 22.58
N ILE A 27 22.93 -17.87 23.79
CA ILE A 27 23.45 -17.10 24.94
C ILE A 27 23.08 -17.88 26.23
N PRO A 28 24.03 -18.22 27.12
CA PRO A 28 23.71 -18.92 28.36
C PRO A 28 23.15 -17.97 29.43
N ALA A 29 22.18 -18.49 30.18
CA ALA A 29 21.51 -17.84 31.30
C ALA A 29 22.47 -17.46 32.44
N ASN A 30 22.29 -16.26 33.00
CA ASN A 30 22.37 -16.10 34.44
C ASN A 30 21.43 -15.00 34.95
N GLU A 31 20.95 -15.25 36.17
CA GLU A 31 19.82 -14.73 36.92
C GLU A 31 19.83 -13.22 37.21
N SER A 32 18.65 -12.58 37.18
CA SER A 32 17.85 -12.29 38.38
C SER A 32 16.82 -11.17 38.13
N ILE A 33 15.59 -11.45 38.52
CA ILE A 33 14.40 -10.59 38.42
C ILE A 33 14.42 -9.58 39.56
N THR A 34 14.40 -8.27 39.27
CA THR A 34 13.77 -7.26 40.14
C THR A 34 13.20 -6.10 39.33
N THR A 35 11.86 -5.98 39.37
CA THR A 35 11.01 -4.79 39.34
C THR A 35 11.55 -3.48 38.73
N HIS A 36 10.94 -3.02 37.63
CA HIS A 36 11.10 -1.66 37.11
C HIS A 36 9.85 -0.80 37.42
N PRO A 37 9.99 0.34 38.13
CA PRO A 37 8.98 1.39 38.14
C PRO A 37 9.16 2.34 36.95
N ALA A 38 8.07 3.00 36.56
CA ALA A 38 8.03 4.03 35.53
C ALA A 38 9.11 5.11 35.68
N LYS A 39 9.83 5.42 34.59
CA LYS A 39 10.56 6.67 34.36
C LYS A 39 10.45 7.04 32.88
N THR A 40 9.69 8.08 32.55
CA THR A 40 10.13 9.48 32.35
C THR A 40 10.95 9.66 31.08
N ASN A 41 10.31 10.34 30.12
CA ASN A 41 10.90 10.98 28.95
C ASN A 41 12.24 11.65 29.27
N GLN A 42 13.33 11.13 28.71
CA GLN A 42 14.53 11.91 28.43
C GLN A 42 14.95 11.64 27.00
N SER A 43 14.89 12.71 26.20
CA SER A 43 15.48 12.85 24.89
C SER A 43 16.96 12.51 24.96
N VAL A 44 17.34 11.38 24.39
CA VAL A 44 18.72 11.19 23.91
C VAL A 44 18.66 11.53 22.43
N ALA A 45 19.28 12.66 22.09
CA ALA A 45 19.61 13.02 20.73
C ALA A 45 20.46 11.90 20.13
N ALA A 46 19.83 10.96 19.44
CA ALA A 46 20.49 10.08 18.51
C ALA A 46 20.99 10.97 17.38
N ALA A 47 22.30 11.20 17.34
CA ALA A 47 22.96 11.74 16.17
C ALA A 47 22.67 10.79 15.00
N ALA A 48 21.66 11.15 14.21
CA ALA A 48 21.37 10.52 12.94
C ALA A 48 22.60 10.71 12.05
N ARG A 49 23.46 9.69 11.98
CA ARG A 49 24.27 9.48 10.80
C ARG A 49 23.28 9.04 9.73
N ALA A 50 22.90 9.97 8.87
CA ALA A 50 22.41 9.61 7.56
C ALA A 50 23.42 8.64 6.92
N PRO A 51 23.00 7.54 6.29
CA PRO A 51 23.88 6.83 5.39
C PRO A 51 24.15 7.78 4.22
N THR A 52 25.30 8.46 4.25
CA THR A 52 25.79 9.12 3.05
C THR A 52 26.19 8.00 2.10
N ALA A 53 25.39 7.76 1.06
CA ALA A 53 25.79 6.98 -0.11
C ALA A 53 27.17 7.48 -0.54
N SER A 54 28.21 6.73 -0.20
CA SER A 54 29.59 7.12 -0.46
C SER A 54 29.81 6.98 -1.95
N SER A 55 30.31 8.02 -2.63
CA SER A 55 30.58 7.92 -4.06
C SER A 55 31.52 6.73 -4.33
N PRO A 56 31.27 5.93 -5.38
CA PRO A 56 32.08 4.75 -5.67
C PRO A 56 33.56 5.11 -5.82
N THR A 57 34.43 4.25 -5.29
CA THR A 57 35.86 4.31 -5.62
C THR A 57 36.06 4.10 -7.13
N THR A 58 37.21 4.52 -7.67
CA THR A 58 37.54 4.32 -9.10
C THR A 58 37.43 2.85 -9.52
N LEU A 59 37.79 1.92 -8.63
CA LEU A 59 37.64 0.48 -8.87
C LEU A 59 36.16 0.05 -8.92
N GLN A 60 35.35 0.52 -7.97
CA GLN A 60 33.91 0.23 -7.94
C GLN A 60 33.19 0.83 -9.14
N ALA A 61 33.59 2.02 -9.61
CA ALA A 61 33.03 2.63 -10.81
C ALA A 61 33.30 1.79 -12.08
N GLN A 62 34.51 1.22 -12.18
CA GLN A 62 34.83 0.30 -13.27
C GLN A 62 34.00 -0.99 -13.19
N GLN A 63 33.91 -1.59 -12.00
CA GLN A 63 33.10 -2.79 -11.76
C GLN A 63 31.63 -2.56 -12.09
N TYR A 64 31.07 -1.41 -11.70
CA TYR A 64 29.72 -1.03 -12.04
C TYR A 64 29.51 -0.94 -13.55
N THR A 65 30.45 -0.33 -14.28
CA THR A 65 30.37 -0.20 -15.74
C THR A 65 30.33 -1.58 -16.41
N GLU A 66 31.12 -2.54 -15.92
CA GLU A 66 31.12 -3.92 -16.43
C GLU A 66 29.76 -4.61 -16.17
N LEU A 67 29.19 -4.44 -14.98
CA LEU A 67 27.88 -4.98 -14.61
C LEU A 67 26.74 -4.37 -15.42
N GLU A 68 26.76 -3.05 -15.64
CA GLU A 68 25.77 -2.36 -16.48
C GLU A 68 25.78 -2.93 -17.91
N GLN A 69 26.96 -3.10 -18.51
CA GLN A 69 27.09 -3.74 -19.82
C GLN A 69 26.59 -5.18 -19.82
N GLN A 70 26.89 -5.95 -18.77
CA GLN A 70 26.43 -7.32 -18.62
C GLN A 70 24.89 -7.40 -18.54
N ILE A 71 24.25 -6.56 -17.73
CA ILE A 71 22.79 -6.49 -17.60
C ILE A 71 22.15 -6.19 -18.95
N LEU A 72 22.65 -5.16 -19.65
CA LEU A 72 22.15 -4.79 -20.97
C LEU A 72 22.35 -5.94 -21.98
N GLN A 73 23.49 -6.61 -21.99
CA GLN A 73 23.71 -7.76 -22.88
C GLN A 73 22.74 -8.91 -22.60
N LEU A 74 22.52 -9.26 -21.32
CA LEU A 74 21.63 -10.35 -20.92
C LEU A 74 20.19 -10.09 -21.34
N ILE A 75 19.75 -8.83 -21.36
CA ILE A 75 18.40 -8.43 -21.77
C ILE A 75 18.24 -8.45 -23.30
N HIS A 76 19.25 -7.98 -24.03
CA HIS A 76 19.17 -7.86 -25.50
C HIS A 76 19.58 -9.15 -26.24
N SER A 77 20.24 -10.10 -25.57
CA SER A 77 20.71 -11.37 -26.17
C SER A 77 20.11 -12.57 -25.43
N PRO A 78 18.81 -12.87 -25.62
CA PRO A 78 18.22 -14.09 -25.09
C PRO A 78 18.91 -15.31 -25.68
N ARG A 79 18.82 -16.44 -24.97
CA ARG A 79 19.34 -17.72 -25.46
C ARG A 79 18.67 -18.12 -26.79
N PRO A 80 19.25 -19.05 -27.57
CA PRO A 80 18.67 -19.52 -28.83
C PRO A 80 17.25 -20.09 -28.71
N ASP A 81 16.85 -20.54 -27.52
CA ASP A 81 15.49 -21.00 -27.18
C ASP A 81 14.53 -19.86 -26.81
N GLY A 82 15.02 -18.61 -26.78
CA GLY A 82 14.27 -17.42 -26.41
C GLY A 82 14.25 -17.12 -24.91
N GLU A 83 14.89 -17.94 -24.07
CA GLU A 83 14.88 -17.72 -22.61
C GLU A 83 15.97 -16.73 -22.16
N LEU A 84 15.59 -15.86 -21.23
CA LEU A 84 16.52 -15.00 -20.52
C LEU A 84 17.35 -15.82 -19.52
N GLN A 85 18.61 -15.43 -19.34
CA GLN A 85 19.49 -16.05 -18.34
C GLN A 85 19.21 -15.45 -16.95
N TRP A 86 18.02 -15.74 -16.41
CA TRP A 86 17.48 -15.10 -15.21
C TRP A 86 18.44 -15.11 -14.01
N ASP A 87 19.07 -16.24 -13.70
CA ASP A 87 20.01 -16.35 -12.58
C ASP A 87 21.21 -15.39 -12.72
N GLN A 88 21.73 -15.24 -13.95
CA GLN A 88 22.86 -14.34 -14.22
C GLN A 88 22.42 -12.88 -14.17
N LEU A 89 21.23 -12.58 -14.70
CA LEU A 89 20.66 -11.25 -14.70
C LEU A 89 20.40 -10.77 -13.27
N GLU A 90 19.75 -11.61 -12.46
CA GLU A 90 19.51 -11.35 -11.06
C GLU A 90 20.81 -11.14 -10.28
N THR A 91 21.81 -12.01 -10.48
CA THR A 91 23.12 -11.87 -9.83
C THR A 91 23.78 -10.55 -10.19
N ALA A 92 23.78 -10.17 -11.47
CA ALA A 92 24.36 -8.92 -11.94
C ALA A 92 23.63 -7.69 -11.39
N ILE A 93 22.30 -7.72 -11.35
CA ILE A 93 21.47 -6.63 -10.79
C ILE A 93 21.76 -6.44 -9.30
N ARG A 94 21.78 -7.52 -8.51
CA ARG A 94 22.08 -7.44 -7.07
C ARG A 94 23.47 -6.86 -6.80
N GLN A 95 24.47 -7.29 -7.57
CA GLN A 95 25.82 -6.74 -7.47
C GLN A 95 25.85 -5.26 -7.82
N ALA A 96 25.17 -4.86 -8.91
CA ALA A 96 25.09 -3.45 -9.33
C ALA A 96 24.41 -2.59 -8.24
N LEU A 97 23.28 -3.06 -7.68
CA LEU A 97 22.57 -2.37 -6.58
C LEU A 97 23.49 -2.16 -5.36
N SER A 98 24.27 -3.17 -4.98
CA SER A 98 25.23 -3.05 -3.86
C SER A 98 26.40 -2.10 -4.11
N ILE A 99 26.73 -1.80 -5.37
CA ILE A 99 27.84 -0.91 -5.74
C ILE A 99 27.35 0.53 -5.92
N ASN A 100 26.23 0.69 -6.62
CA ASN A 100 25.65 1.99 -6.93
C ASN A 100 24.13 1.86 -7.10
N CYS A 101 23.42 1.88 -5.98
CA CYS A 101 21.97 1.69 -5.93
C CYS A 101 21.24 2.71 -6.82
N ALA A 102 21.51 4.01 -6.65
CA ALA A 102 20.84 5.08 -7.40
C ALA A 102 20.96 4.92 -8.94
N GLN A 103 22.17 4.63 -9.43
CA GLN A 103 22.38 4.43 -10.87
C GLN A 103 21.74 3.13 -11.36
N THR A 104 21.75 2.08 -10.55
CA THR A 104 21.10 0.80 -10.90
C THR A 104 19.58 0.94 -10.94
N LEU A 105 18.97 1.65 -10.00
CA LEU A 105 17.53 1.93 -10.03
C LEU A 105 17.14 2.70 -11.30
N SER A 106 17.96 3.68 -11.69
CA SER A 106 17.77 4.43 -12.94
C SER A 106 17.86 3.53 -14.18
N LEU A 107 18.84 2.62 -14.21
CA LEU A 107 18.96 1.60 -15.25
C LEU A 107 17.70 0.72 -15.28
N LEU A 108 17.31 0.14 -14.15
CA LEU A 108 16.14 -0.74 -14.03
C LEU A 108 14.85 -0.07 -14.50
N ALA A 109 14.62 1.18 -14.10
CA ALA A 109 13.45 1.94 -14.55
C ALA A 109 13.47 2.18 -16.08
N SER A 110 14.65 2.39 -16.68
CA SER A 110 14.77 2.57 -18.14
C SER A 110 14.48 1.30 -18.94
N LEU A 111 14.73 0.11 -18.36
CA LEU A 111 14.51 -1.19 -19.02
C LEU A 111 13.03 -1.50 -19.28
N GLU A 112 12.11 -0.83 -18.61
CA GLU A 112 10.69 -0.95 -18.94
C GLU A 112 10.41 -0.54 -20.41
N GLN A 113 11.15 0.46 -20.92
CA GLN A 113 11.03 0.92 -22.31
C GLN A 113 11.52 -0.13 -23.33
N THR A 114 12.34 -1.09 -22.90
CA THR A 114 12.81 -2.19 -23.74
C THR A 114 11.86 -3.40 -23.69
N GLY A 115 10.71 -3.27 -23.03
CA GLY A 115 9.71 -4.33 -22.90
C GLY A 115 9.93 -5.24 -21.69
N MET A 116 10.85 -4.91 -20.79
CA MET A 116 11.00 -5.66 -19.54
C MET A 116 9.76 -5.48 -18.66
N ASN A 117 9.31 -6.58 -18.06
CA ASN A 117 8.11 -6.58 -17.24
C ASN A 117 8.32 -5.77 -15.95
N HIS A 118 7.47 -4.77 -15.71
CA HIS A 118 7.54 -3.90 -14.52
C HIS A 118 7.42 -4.66 -13.20
N TYR A 119 6.74 -5.81 -13.14
CA TYR A 119 6.70 -6.66 -11.95
C TYR A 119 8.06 -7.23 -11.59
N LEU A 120 8.87 -7.59 -12.60
CA LEU A 120 10.24 -8.06 -12.37
C LEU A 120 11.14 -6.93 -11.89
N ILE A 121 11.05 -5.76 -12.53
CA ILE A 121 11.78 -4.57 -12.11
C ILE A 121 11.44 -4.22 -10.66
N ARG A 122 10.15 -4.13 -10.33
CA ARG A 122 9.68 -3.91 -8.95
C ARG A 122 10.24 -4.95 -7.99
N GLY A 123 10.20 -6.24 -8.36
CA GLY A 123 10.72 -7.33 -7.54
C GLY A 123 12.18 -7.15 -7.14
N TYR A 124 13.06 -6.84 -8.11
CA TYR A 124 14.48 -6.59 -7.82
C TYR A 124 14.70 -5.38 -6.91
N ILE A 125 13.94 -4.30 -7.10
CA ILE A 125 14.04 -3.09 -6.28
C ILE A 125 13.62 -3.40 -4.84
N VAL A 126 12.45 -4.02 -4.66
CA VAL A 126 11.86 -4.27 -3.35
C VAL A 126 12.70 -5.27 -2.57
N GLU A 127 13.16 -6.34 -3.19
CA GLU A 127 13.96 -7.35 -2.51
C GLU A 127 15.31 -6.81 -2.03
N HIS A 128 15.91 -5.88 -2.80
CA HIS A 128 17.13 -5.22 -2.37
C HIS A 128 16.94 -4.44 -1.08
N PHE A 129 15.88 -3.64 -0.98
CA PHE A 129 15.60 -2.86 0.23
C PHE A 129 15.04 -3.72 1.37
N GLU A 130 14.34 -4.81 1.07
CA GLU A 130 13.86 -5.77 2.08
C GLU A 130 15.03 -6.49 2.77
N ALA A 131 16.10 -6.82 2.04
CA ALA A 131 17.26 -7.51 2.58
C ALA A 131 17.96 -6.72 3.70
N ASP A 132 17.98 -5.39 3.59
CA ASP A 132 18.63 -4.48 4.53
C ASP A 132 17.64 -3.81 5.50
N GLY A 133 16.34 -3.86 5.20
CA GLY A 133 15.29 -3.16 5.95
C GLY A 133 15.38 -1.63 5.84
N ASP A 134 16.16 -1.11 4.89
CA ASP A 134 16.40 0.33 4.73
C ASP A 134 15.37 0.97 3.79
N TRP A 135 14.11 1.00 4.24
CA TRP A 135 13.02 1.64 3.48
C TRP A 135 13.19 3.17 3.41
N ASP A 136 13.97 3.77 4.32
CA ASP A 136 14.29 5.19 4.28
C ASP A 136 15.20 5.52 3.08
N GLU A 137 16.22 4.70 2.82
CA GLU A 137 17.03 4.82 1.61
C GLU A 137 16.17 4.66 0.35
N ALA A 138 15.31 3.63 0.30
CA ALA A 138 14.42 3.37 -0.83
C ALA A 138 13.57 4.60 -1.20
N LEU A 139 12.89 5.15 -0.19
CA LEU A 139 12.02 6.31 -0.34
C LEU A 139 12.79 7.59 -0.66
N SER A 140 14.06 7.70 -0.24
CA SER A 140 14.91 8.84 -0.60
C SER A 140 15.38 8.81 -2.07
N LEU A 141 15.64 7.62 -2.62
CA LEU A 141 16.24 7.45 -3.94
C LEU A 141 15.20 7.44 -5.06
N LEU A 142 14.06 6.79 -4.87
CA LEU A 142 13.11 6.55 -5.96
C LEU A 142 12.47 7.78 -6.61
N PRO A 143 12.21 8.90 -5.90
CA PRO A 143 11.79 10.14 -6.54
C PRO A 143 12.79 10.65 -7.59
N THR A 144 14.08 10.39 -7.39
CA THR A 144 15.15 10.81 -8.32
C THR A 144 15.19 9.97 -9.60
N VAL A 145 14.69 8.73 -9.52
CA VAL A 145 14.66 7.76 -10.62
C VAL A 145 13.52 8.04 -11.59
N GLN A 146 12.44 8.69 -11.13
CA GLN A 146 11.23 9.02 -11.91
C GLN A 146 10.69 7.81 -12.71
N PRO A 147 10.30 6.71 -12.03
CA PRO A 147 9.74 5.55 -12.71
C PRO A 147 8.48 5.92 -13.51
N SER A 148 8.19 5.15 -14.57
CA SER A 148 6.95 5.33 -15.33
C SER A 148 5.73 5.11 -14.42
N ALA A 149 4.56 5.63 -14.80
CA ALA A 149 3.34 5.44 -14.03
C ALA A 149 2.99 3.96 -13.77
N THR A 150 3.32 3.08 -14.72
CA THR A 150 3.08 1.63 -14.65
C THR A 150 3.93 0.98 -13.57
N LEU A 151 5.22 1.35 -13.45
CA LEU A 151 6.10 0.87 -12.40
C LEU A 151 5.84 1.57 -11.06
N ALA A 152 5.64 2.89 -11.09
CA ALA A 152 5.52 3.73 -9.89
C ALA A 152 4.34 3.33 -9.00
N THR A 153 3.18 3.03 -9.61
CA THR A 153 1.94 2.73 -8.86
C THR A 153 2.09 1.53 -7.92
N PRO A 154 2.48 0.33 -8.39
CA PRO A 154 2.67 -0.83 -7.51
C PRO A 154 3.96 -0.76 -6.68
N LEU A 155 4.99 -0.02 -7.11
CA LEU A 155 6.23 0.12 -6.36
C LEU A 155 6.06 1.04 -5.14
N PHE A 156 5.55 2.26 -5.33
CA PHE A 156 5.36 3.20 -4.23
C PHE A 156 4.32 2.70 -3.23
N GLY A 157 3.30 1.99 -3.70
CA GLY A 157 2.32 1.35 -2.83
C GLY A 157 2.98 0.41 -1.82
N GLU A 158 3.76 -0.56 -2.29
CA GLU A 158 4.42 -1.53 -1.42
C GLU A 158 5.43 -0.88 -0.48
N LEU A 159 6.24 0.05 -0.96
CA LEU A 159 7.23 0.73 -0.12
C LEU A 159 6.59 1.55 0.99
N ILE A 160 5.45 2.18 0.70
CA ILE A 160 4.70 2.94 1.70
C ILE A 160 3.99 2.03 2.70
N GLU A 161 3.47 0.86 2.28
CA GLU A 161 2.96 -0.15 3.20
C GLU A 161 4.06 -0.62 4.16
N ARG A 162 5.24 -0.98 3.63
CA ARG A 162 6.40 -1.37 4.46
C ARG A 162 6.85 -0.25 5.39
N LYS A 163 6.92 0.99 4.89
CA LYS A 163 7.29 2.12 5.75
C LYS A 163 6.24 2.40 6.82
N ALA A 164 4.97 2.18 6.53
CA ALA A 164 3.90 2.35 7.50
C ALA A 164 3.95 1.29 8.61
N GLU A 165 4.45 0.08 8.36
CA GLU A 165 4.70 -0.92 9.41
C GLU A 165 5.70 -0.40 10.48
N GLU A 166 6.67 0.42 10.08
CA GLU A 166 7.63 1.04 11.00
C GLU A 166 7.14 2.36 11.59
N SER A 167 6.65 3.25 10.72
CA SER A 167 6.29 4.62 11.06
C SER A 167 5.28 5.20 10.07
N PRO A 168 3.97 5.10 10.34
CA PRO A 168 2.93 5.68 9.50
C PRO A 168 3.09 7.20 9.31
N ASN A 169 3.62 7.89 10.33
CA ASN A 169 3.88 9.34 10.24
C ASN A 169 5.04 9.67 9.29
N ALA A 170 6.09 8.85 9.25
CA ALA A 170 7.17 9.02 8.26
C ALA A 170 6.66 8.76 6.84
N ALA A 171 5.86 7.70 6.65
CA ALA A 171 5.20 7.42 5.38
C ALA A 171 4.26 8.57 4.95
N LEU A 172 3.48 9.13 5.87
CA LEU A 172 2.61 10.28 5.60
C LEU A 172 3.39 11.51 5.15
N ASN A 173 4.50 11.82 5.83
CA ASN A 173 5.37 12.91 5.45
C ASN A 173 5.94 12.71 4.04
N TRP A 174 6.32 11.48 3.69
CA TRP A 174 6.82 11.16 2.35
C TRP A 174 5.74 11.35 1.28
N VAL A 175 4.53 10.81 1.50
CA VAL A 175 3.39 10.96 0.58
C VAL A 175 3.03 12.43 0.38
N GLN A 176 3.09 13.23 1.45
CA GLN A 176 2.87 14.68 1.38
C GLN A 176 3.93 15.40 0.54
N GLN A 177 5.21 15.06 0.72
CA GLN A 177 6.32 15.73 0.04
C GLN A 177 6.41 15.41 -1.45
N HIS A 178 5.86 14.27 -1.87
CA HIS A 178 5.97 13.73 -3.23
C HIS A 178 4.59 13.58 -3.88
N ALA A 179 3.66 14.48 -3.56
CA ALA A 179 2.28 14.39 -3.99
C ALA A 179 2.09 14.48 -5.52
N GLU A 180 3.07 15.05 -6.21
CA GLU A 180 3.12 15.22 -7.66
C GLU A 180 3.59 13.97 -8.43
N LEU A 181 4.16 12.98 -7.74
CA LEU A 181 4.66 11.78 -8.40
C LEU A 181 3.52 10.85 -8.84
N HIS A 182 3.75 10.13 -9.95
CA HIS A 182 2.87 9.03 -10.33
C HIS A 182 2.84 7.97 -9.22
N GLY A 183 1.66 7.39 -8.97
CA GLY A 183 1.49 6.39 -7.92
C GLY A 183 1.27 6.96 -6.51
N SER A 184 1.49 8.26 -6.27
CA SER A 184 1.28 8.87 -4.94
C SER A 184 -0.17 8.78 -4.46
N GLU A 185 -1.15 8.81 -5.36
CA GLU A 185 -2.55 8.57 -5.02
C GLU A 185 -2.81 7.15 -4.52
N ASN A 186 -2.21 6.13 -5.16
CA ASN A 186 -2.31 4.75 -4.71
C ASN A 186 -1.56 4.53 -3.39
N ALA A 187 -0.37 5.12 -3.26
CA ALA A 187 0.41 5.08 -2.02
C ALA A 187 -0.36 5.73 -0.85
N ALA A 188 -1.03 6.86 -1.08
CA ALA A 188 -1.90 7.50 -0.09
C ALA A 188 -3.07 6.59 0.34
N TYR A 189 -3.70 5.90 -0.62
CA TYR A 189 -4.75 4.93 -0.31
C TYR A 189 -4.23 3.77 0.56
N LEU A 190 -3.10 3.17 0.19
CA LEU A 190 -2.52 2.05 0.94
C LEU A 190 -1.99 2.48 2.32
N LEU A 191 -1.43 3.68 2.43
CA LEU A 191 -1.10 4.27 3.72
C LEU A 191 -2.35 4.46 4.60
N GLY A 192 -3.44 4.93 4.00
CA GLY A 192 -4.73 5.03 4.68
C GLY A 192 -5.16 3.69 5.26
N ARG A 193 -5.06 2.61 4.48
CA ARG A 193 -5.37 1.26 4.95
C ARG A 193 -4.50 0.84 6.13
N ALA A 194 -3.19 1.03 6.04
CA ALA A 194 -2.27 0.73 7.15
C ALA A 194 -2.62 1.51 8.43
N MET A 195 -2.99 2.79 8.31
CA MET A 195 -3.47 3.61 9.43
C MET A 195 -4.81 3.13 10.00
N GLY A 196 -5.72 2.69 9.12
CA GLY A 196 -7.01 2.12 9.50
C GLY A 196 -6.90 0.77 10.21
N SER A 197 -5.85 0.00 9.94
CA SER A 197 -5.53 -1.28 10.61
C SER A 197 -4.73 -1.12 11.92
N ALA A 198 -4.37 0.10 12.30
CA ALA A 198 -3.62 0.35 13.53
C ALA A 198 -4.50 0.16 14.78
N GLU A 199 -3.90 0.00 15.97
CA GLU A 199 -4.65 -0.11 17.22
C GLU A 199 -5.52 1.14 17.50
N THR A 200 -5.02 2.32 17.12
CA THR A 200 -5.70 3.61 17.33
C THR A 200 -5.80 4.42 16.01
N PRO A 201 -6.69 4.05 15.06
CA PRO A 201 -6.80 4.74 13.77
C PRO A 201 -7.12 6.24 13.88
N ASN A 202 -7.85 6.61 14.94
CA ASN A 202 -8.19 7.98 15.29
C ASN A 202 -6.98 8.92 15.43
N ASP A 203 -5.83 8.40 15.88
CA ASP A 203 -4.64 9.23 16.14
C ASP A 203 -4.09 9.85 14.84
N TYR A 204 -4.35 9.23 13.69
CA TYR A 204 -3.86 9.68 12.38
C TYR A 204 -4.73 10.74 11.71
N LEU A 205 -5.98 10.92 12.16
CA LEU A 205 -6.94 11.84 11.54
C LEU A 205 -6.44 13.29 11.53
N SER A 206 -5.76 13.72 12.59
CA SER A 206 -5.19 15.07 12.67
C SER A 206 -4.12 15.31 11.60
N GLY A 207 -3.28 14.30 11.34
CA GLY A 207 -2.26 14.33 10.30
C GLY A 207 -2.88 14.31 8.90
N ILE A 208 -3.87 13.44 8.67
CA ILE A 208 -4.57 13.34 7.39
C ILE A 208 -5.26 14.65 7.02
N HIS A 209 -5.91 15.33 7.98
CA HIS A 209 -6.60 16.60 7.72
C HIS A 209 -5.68 17.80 7.53
N ASN A 210 -4.37 17.62 7.60
CA ASN A 210 -3.42 18.70 7.36
C ASN A 210 -3.63 19.29 5.96
N LYS A 211 -3.86 20.61 5.91
CA LYS A 211 -4.17 21.32 4.67
C LYS A 211 -2.97 21.45 3.72
N SER A 212 -1.76 21.13 4.16
CA SER A 212 -0.60 21.00 3.26
C SER A 212 -0.63 19.75 2.38
N ILE A 213 -1.42 18.73 2.74
CA ILE A 213 -1.63 17.54 1.90
C ILE A 213 -2.66 17.92 0.82
N PRO A 214 -2.46 17.65 -0.48
CA PRO A 214 -3.48 17.89 -1.49
C PRO A 214 -4.80 17.16 -1.20
N SER A 215 -5.94 17.76 -1.57
CA SER A 215 -7.27 17.22 -1.25
C SER A 215 -7.50 15.82 -1.83
N THR A 216 -6.94 15.50 -3.00
CA THR A 216 -7.04 14.17 -3.62
C THR A 216 -6.31 13.12 -2.78
N LEU A 217 -5.13 13.42 -2.25
CA LEU A 217 -4.41 12.51 -1.36
C LEU A 217 -5.12 12.35 -0.02
N ARG A 218 -5.68 13.43 0.55
CA ARG A 218 -6.51 13.33 1.77
C ARG A 218 -7.72 12.43 1.55
N ALA A 219 -8.40 12.56 0.41
CA ALA A 219 -9.53 11.71 0.06
C ALA A 219 -9.11 10.23 -0.02
N ASN A 220 -7.97 9.93 -0.64
CA ASN A 220 -7.45 8.57 -0.73
C ASN A 220 -7.00 8.01 0.63
N LEU A 221 -6.34 8.81 1.47
CA LEU A 221 -6.00 8.45 2.85
C LEU A 221 -7.25 8.11 3.67
N LEU A 222 -8.26 8.98 3.63
CA LEU A 222 -9.54 8.77 4.33
C LEU A 222 -10.27 7.54 3.80
N LYS A 223 -10.27 7.33 2.49
CA LYS A 223 -10.86 6.15 1.85
C LYS A 223 -10.20 4.86 2.33
N GLY A 224 -8.87 4.80 2.33
CA GLY A 224 -8.12 3.64 2.81
C GLY A 224 -8.30 3.42 4.32
N LEU A 225 -8.29 4.49 5.10
CA LEU A 225 -8.51 4.44 6.55
C LEU A 225 -9.91 3.92 6.87
N ALA A 226 -10.92 4.38 6.14
CA ALA A 226 -12.31 3.97 6.33
C ALA A 226 -12.50 2.47 6.17
N ILE A 227 -11.97 1.88 5.09
CA ILE A 227 -12.21 0.48 4.75
C ILE A 227 -11.57 -0.49 5.74
N GLU A 228 -10.44 -0.16 6.35
CA GLU A 228 -9.83 -1.02 7.37
C GLU A 228 -10.37 -0.74 8.77
N TRP A 229 -10.60 0.53 9.12
CA TRP A 229 -11.09 0.87 10.45
C TRP A 229 -12.48 0.32 10.71
N ILE A 230 -13.40 0.41 9.73
CA ILE A 230 -14.76 -0.15 9.88
C ILE A 230 -14.77 -1.67 10.10
N ARG A 231 -13.76 -2.39 9.59
CA ARG A 231 -13.62 -3.84 9.75
C ARG A 231 -13.04 -4.22 11.10
N GLN A 232 -12.17 -3.36 11.65
CA GLN A 232 -11.51 -3.57 12.92
C GLN A 232 -12.39 -3.12 14.10
N ASP A 233 -13.01 -1.95 14.00
CA ASP A 233 -13.86 -1.35 15.01
C ASP A 233 -15.03 -0.61 14.34
N PHE A 234 -16.09 -1.38 14.09
CA PHE A 234 -17.28 -0.93 13.39
C PHE A 234 -17.91 0.29 14.07
N ASP A 235 -18.12 0.23 15.39
CA ASP A 235 -18.85 1.26 16.12
C ASP A 235 -18.09 2.60 16.11
N SER A 236 -16.79 2.59 16.40
CA SER A 236 -15.97 3.81 16.39
C SER A 236 -15.86 4.43 14.99
N ALA A 237 -15.69 3.59 13.96
CA ALA A 237 -15.62 4.08 12.59
C ALA A 237 -16.95 4.68 12.13
N VAL A 238 -18.08 4.03 12.43
CA VAL A 238 -19.42 4.58 12.15
C VAL A 238 -19.63 5.90 12.89
N GLU A 239 -19.29 5.97 14.18
CA GLU A 239 -19.41 7.19 14.97
C GLU A 239 -18.65 8.36 14.30
N TYR A 240 -17.42 8.11 13.86
CA TYR A 240 -16.60 9.12 13.19
C TYR A 240 -17.15 9.53 11.82
N PHE A 241 -17.40 8.57 10.91
CA PHE A 241 -17.81 8.88 9.55
C PHE A 241 -19.23 9.42 9.45
N SER A 242 -20.09 9.17 10.45
CA SER A 242 -21.43 9.76 10.50
C SER A 242 -21.42 11.27 10.77
N GLN A 243 -20.33 11.75 11.36
CA GLN A 243 -20.09 13.17 11.68
C GLN A 243 -19.16 13.84 10.66
N ALA A 244 -18.71 13.10 9.65
CA ALA A 244 -17.81 13.61 8.64
C ALA A 244 -18.44 14.74 7.82
N PRO A 245 -17.67 15.78 7.44
CA PRO A 245 -18.12 16.79 6.50
C PRO A 245 -18.60 16.19 5.17
N VAL A 246 -19.69 16.75 4.65
CA VAL A 246 -20.18 16.43 3.31
C VAL A 246 -19.22 17.01 2.27
N GLY A 247 -18.78 16.18 1.31
CA GLY A 247 -18.03 16.66 0.15
C GLY A 247 -17.03 15.65 -0.43
N PRO A 248 -16.36 16.02 -1.54
CA PRO A 248 -15.53 15.12 -2.33
C PRO A 248 -14.39 14.43 -1.56
N GLU A 249 -13.92 15.05 -0.47
CA GLU A 249 -12.87 14.50 0.38
C GLU A 249 -13.34 13.27 1.20
N TYR A 250 -14.63 13.20 1.53
CA TYR A 250 -15.23 12.09 2.30
C TYR A 250 -16.12 11.17 1.49
N ASP A 251 -16.58 11.59 0.31
CA ASP A 251 -17.47 10.79 -0.55
C ASP A 251 -16.96 9.36 -0.77
N GLY A 252 -15.65 9.21 -1.03
CA GLY A 252 -15.02 7.90 -1.18
C GLY A 252 -14.98 7.09 0.11
N ALA A 253 -14.67 7.72 1.24
CA ALA A 253 -14.65 7.06 2.55
C ALA A 253 -16.05 6.61 3.01
N ILE A 254 -17.06 7.47 2.82
CA ILE A 254 -18.46 7.15 3.08
C ILE A 254 -18.92 5.97 2.21
N TYR A 255 -18.52 5.95 0.93
CA TYR A 255 -18.81 4.83 0.03
C TYR A 255 -18.21 3.50 0.54
N GLU A 256 -16.97 3.51 1.05
CA GLU A 256 -16.37 2.31 1.65
C GLU A 256 -17.12 1.85 2.92
N VAL A 257 -17.50 2.79 3.79
CA VAL A 257 -18.30 2.50 5.01
C VAL A 257 -19.66 1.91 4.67
N ILE A 258 -20.35 2.44 3.65
CA ILE A 258 -21.61 1.89 3.12
C ILE A 258 -21.44 0.42 2.69
N GLY A 259 -20.26 0.08 2.15
CA GLY A 259 -19.92 -1.28 1.74
C GLY A 259 -20.05 -2.32 2.84
N GLU A 260 -19.77 -1.92 4.08
CA GLU A 260 -19.85 -2.75 5.27
C GLU A 260 -21.20 -2.59 5.99
N ILE A 261 -21.69 -1.36 6.20
CA ILE A 261 -22.97 -1.10 6.88
C ILE A 261 -24.14 -1.80 6.19
N ARG A 262 -24.16 -1.86 4.84
CA ARG A 262 -25.26 -2.48 4.09
C ARG A 262 -25.50 -3.93 4.46
N GLN A 263 -24.48 -4.64 4.95
CA GLN A 263 -24.61 -6.04 5.36
C GLN A 263 -25.43 -6.18 6.65
N HIS A 264 -25.51 -5.11 7.44
CA HIS A 264 -26.18 -5.07 8.75
C HIS A 264 -27.51 -4.31 8.72
N ASP A 265 -27.59 -3.18 8.00
CA ASP A 265 -28.77 -2.31 7.97
C ASP A 265 -28.94 -1.62 6.61
N GLY A 266 -29.59 -2.32 5.67
CA GLY A 266 -29.84 -1.81 4.32
C GLY A 266 -30.73 -0.56 4.28
N ALA A 267 -31.65 -0.41 5.24
CA ALA A 267 -32.55 0.74 5.30
C ALA A 267 -31.77 2.01 5.68
N ASN A 268 -30.97 1.95 6.74
CA ASN A 268 -30.16 3.07 7.17
C ASN A 268 -29.04 3.40 6.17
N THR A 269 -28.54 2.40 5.42
CA THR A 269 -27.53 2.60 4.37
C THR A 269 -27.96 3.63 3.31
N LEU A 270 -29.24 3.73 2.98
CA LEU A 270 -29.72 4.75 2.05
C LEU A 270 -29.49 6.18 2.55
N SER A 271 -29.63 6.40 3.86
CA SER A 271 -29.35 7.71 4.48
C SER A 271 -27.88 8.10 4.30
N TRP A 272 -26.97 7.14 4.43
CA TRP A 272 -25.54 7.35 4.17
C TRP A 272 -25.24 7.62 2.70
N ALA A 273 -25.88 6.89 1.79
CA ALA A 273 -25.70 7.10 0.36
C ALA A 273 -26.07 8.54 -0.06
N MET A 274 -27.07 9.14 0.60
CA MET A 274 -27.47 10.53 0.36
C MET A 274 -26.44 11.58 0.83
N LEU A 275 -25.48 11.22 1.69
CA LEU A 275 -24.40 12.12 2.12
C LEU A 275 -23.35 12.34 1.01
N ILE A 276 -23.23 11.39 0.07
CA ILE A 276 -22.26 11.44 -1.02
C ILE A 276 -22.62 12.54 -2.02
N GLN A 277 -21.70 13.47 -2.29
CA GLN A 277 -21.91 14.56 -3.24
C GLN A 277 -21.66 14.15 -4.69
N ASP A 278 -20.62 13.35 -4.95
CA ASP A 278 -20.35 12.80 -6.27
C ASP A 278 -21.58 12.04 -6.81
N PRO A 279 -22.18 12.49 -7.94
CA PRO A 279 -23.42 11.88 -8.43
C PRO A 279 -23.27 10.42 -8.82
N GLY A 280 -22.08 10.02 -9.32
CA GLY A 280 -21.80 8.65 -9.74
C GLY A 280 -21.73 7.70 -8.56
N LEU A 281 -20.90 8.04 -7.56
CA LEU A 281 -20.76 7.29 -6.31
C LEU A 281 -22.08 7.25 -5.54
N ARG A 282 -22.82 8.36 -5.46
CA ARG A 282 -24.14 8.40 -4.81
C ARG A 282 -25.12 7.44 -5.49
N ARG A 283 -25.21 7.47 -6.82
CA ARG A 283 -26.09 6.55 -7.56
C ARG A 283 -25.71 5.09 -7.30
N SER A 284 -24.42 4.74 -7.38
CA SER A 284 -23.94 3.38 -7.09
C SER A 284 -24.29 2.96 -5.66
N ALA A 285 -24.02 3.81 -4.66
CA ALA A 285 -24.33 3.56 -3.27
C ALA A 285 -25.83 3.34 -3.02
N ILE A 286 -26.70 4.15 -3.63
CA ILE A 286 -28.16 3.98 -3.52
C ILE A 286 -28.61 2.64 -4.08
N ILE A 287 -28.12 2.27 -5.27
CA ILE A 287 -28.49 1.00 -5.92
C ILE A 287 -28.01 -0.18 -5.07
N GLU A 288 -26.76 -0.16 -4.60
CA GLU A 288 -26.20 -1.20 -3.74
C GLU A 288 -26.95 -1.34 -2.40
N ALA A 289 -27.30 -0.21 -1.77
CA ALA A 289 -28.10 -0.17 -0.55
C ALA A 289 -29.50 -0.76 -0.79
N ALA A 290 -30.16 -0.39 -1.89
CA ALA A 290 -31.47 -0.90 -2.28
C ALA A 290 -31.46 -2.42 -2.51
N HIS A 291 -30.42 -2.94 -3.16
CA HIS A 291 -30.21 -4.38 -3.31
C HIS A 291 -30.09 -5.09 -1.96
N SER A 292 -29.27 -4.56 -1.06
CA SER A 292 -29.10 -5.15 0.27
C SER A 292 -30.39 -5.09 1.09
N TRP A 293 -31.07 -3.94 1.09
CA TRP A 293 -32.33 -3.78 1.82
C TRP A 293 -33.41 -4.74 1.31
N LYS A 294 -33.58 -4.86 -0.02
CA LYS A 294 -34.54 -5.81 -0.60
C LYS A 294 -34.24 -7.25 -0.17
N ALA A 295 -32.98 -7.63 -0.08
CA ALA A 295 -32.57 -8.96 0.37
C ALA A 295 -32.84 -9.21 1.86
N GLN A 296 -32.75 -8.16 2.69
CA GLN A 296 -32.98 -8.23 4.14
C GLN A 296 -34.47 -8.14 4.52
N ASP A 297 -35.21 -7.20 3.91
CA ASP A 297 -36.63 -6.96 4.16
C ASP A 297 -37.35 -6.49 2.88
N GLN A 298 -37.86 -7.47 2.13
CA GLN A 298 -38.57 -7.22 0.89
C GLN A 298 -39.85 -6.39 1.07
N ILE A 299 -40.53 -6.50 2.23
CA ILE A 299 -41.81 -5.82 2.47
C ILE A 299 -41.57 -4.33 2.69
N GLN A 300 -40.63 -3.98 3.58
CA GLN A 300 -40.29 -2.59 3.84
C GLN A 300 -39.64 -1.93 2.63
N TYR A 301 -38.77 -2.65 1.93
CA TYR A 301 -38.19 -2.17 0.68
C TYR A 301 -39.27 -1.84 -0.37
N ALA A 302 -40.26 -2.71 -0.57
CA ALA A 302 -41.34 -2.47 -1.53
C ALA A 302 -42.19 -1.25 -1.14
N ALA A 303 -42.45 -1.06 0.16
CA ALA A 303 -43.15 0.11 0.66
C ALA A 303 -42.36 1.41 0.41
N TRP A 304 -41.05 1.40 0.67
CA TRP A 304 -40.17 2.53 0.38
C TRP A 304 -40.09 2.83 -1.12
N LYS A 305 -39.88 1.82 -1.97
CA LYS A 305 -39.78 1.97 -3.42
C LYS A 305 -41.03 2.60 -4.03
N ALA A 306 -42.21 2.31 -3.48
CA ALA A 306 -43.47 2.89 -3.94
C ALA A 306 -43.64 4.38 -3.58
N GLN A 307 -42.85 4.90 -2.64
CA GLN A 307 -43.00 6.25 -2.09
C GLN A 307 -41.77 7.14 -2.29
N THR A 308 -40.67 6.57 -2.80
CA THR A 308 -39.40 7.28 -2.98
C THR A 308 -39.53 8.42 -4.00
N ASP A 309 -38.88 9.54 -3.72
CA ASP A 309 -38.81 10.74 -4.56
C ASP A 309 -37.48 10.87 -5.30
N LEU A 310 -36.70 9.78 -5.33
CA LEU A 310 -35.44 9.72 -6.07
C LEU A 310 -35.63 10.11 -7.55
N PRO A 311 -34.60 10.67 -8.20
CA PRO A 311 -34.62 10.92 -9.64
C PRO A 311 -35.05 9.68 -10.45
N THR A 312 -35.83 9.89 -11.52
CA THR A 312 -36.45 8.81 -12.30
C THR A 312 -35.44 7.85 -12.93
N ASP A 313 -34.25 8.35 -13.29
CA ASP A 313 -33.15 7.52 -13.77
C ASP A 313 -32.72 6.52 -12.70
N ILE A 314 -32.54 6.96 -11.44
CA ILE A 314 -32.19 6.07 -10.33
C ILE A 314 -33.34 5.10 -10.03
N GLN A 315 -34.60 5.55 -10.02
CA GLN A 315 -35.75 4.69 -9.77
C GLN A 315 -35.84 3.52 -10.77
N GLY A 316 -35.48 3.77 -12.03
CA GLY A 316 -35.47 2.76 -13.10
C GLY A 316 -34.47 1.63 -12.87
N ASP A 317 -33.41 1.89 -12.10
CA ASP A 317 -32.33 0.93 -11.82
C ASP A 317 -32.49 0.21 -10.46
N LEU A 318 -33.47 0.62 -9.64
CA LEU A 318 -33.73 -0.02 -8.35
C LEU A 318 -34.27 -1.46 -8.54
N PRO A 319 -33.81 -2.44 -7.73
CA PRO A 319 -34.23 -3.84 -7.84
C PRO A 319 -35.69 -4.10 -7.51
#